data_AF-A0A961DXL1-F1
#
_entry.id   AF-A0A961DXL1-F1
#
_cell.length_a   1.000
_cell.length_b   1.000
_cell.length_c   1.000
_cell.angle_alpha   90.00
_cell.angle_beta   90.00
_cell.angle_gamma   90.00
#
_symmetry.space_group_name_H-M   'P 1'
#
loop_
_entity.id
_entity.type
_entity.pdbx_description
1 polymer ?
#
loop_
_entity_poly.entity_id
_entity_poly.type
_entity_poly.pdbx_seq_one_letter_code
_entity_poly.pdbx_strand_id
1 'polypeptide(L)'
;IWHGFTTPDTYPGKADVLALHCADTGRDPGTVERSSGVQGKDASDLLANAEALARLGVSLLTVGCGGPDYDLGPAEALVRWRDGRAGG
;
A
#
# COMPACT_ATOMS: atom_id res chain seq x y z
N ILE A 1 -12.11 0.13 4.86
CA ILE A 1 -10.82 0.54 4.27
C ILE A 1 -10.38 1.90 4.81
N TRP A 2 -9.09 2.07 5.07
CA TRP A 2 -8.44 3.36 5.34
C TRP A 2 -7.26 3.52 4.37
N HIS A 3 -7.22 4.66 3.67
CA HIS A 3 -6.27 4.92 2.60
C HIS A 3 -5.42 6.16 2.92
N GLY A 4 -4.15 6.11 2.55
CA GLY A 4 -3.26 7.27 2.60
C GLY A 4 -2.17 7.22 1.53
N PHE A 5 -1.54 8.38 1.31
CA PHE A 5 -0.30 8.48 0.56
C PHE A 5 0.85 8.53 1.57
N THR A 6 1.45 7.38 1.84
CA THR A 6 2.52 7.21 2.82
C THR A 6 3.75 6.54 2.21
N THR A 7 4.88 6.79 2.83
CA THR A 7 6.12 6.03 2.64
C THR A 7 6.23 4.96 3.73
N PRO A 8 7.12 3.96 3.58
CA PRO A 8 7.42 3.01 4.64
C PRO A 8 7.85 3.67 5.97
N ASP A 9 8.49 4.84 5.90
CA ASP A 9 8.91 5.59 7.09
C ASP A 9 7.77 6.33 7.78
N THR A 10 6.78 6.80 7.02
CA THR A 10 5.66 7.61 7.54
C THR A 10 4.40 6.80 7.85
N TYR A 11 4.27 5.62 7.25
CA TYR A 11 3.11 4.75 7.45
C TYR A 11 2.93 4.31 8.91
N PRO A 12 3.96 3.85 9.66
CA PRO A 12 3.79 3.38 11.04
C PRO A 12 3.14 4.42 11.94
N GLY A 13 3.60 5.66 11.90
CA GLY A 13 3.02 6.74 12.70
C GLY A 13 1.57 7.04 12.36
N LYS A 14 1.15 6.93 11.08
CA LYS A 14 -0.26 7.08 10.72
C LYS A 14 -1.11 5.86 11.11
N ALA A 15 -0.53 4.66 11.04
CA ALA A 15 -1.20 3.44 11.48
C ALA A 15 -1.48 3.47 12.99
N ASP A 16 -0.56 4.00 13.78
CA ASP A 16 -0.72 4.20 15.23
C ASP A 16 -1.85 5.18 15.55
N VAL A 17 -1.94 6.30 14.81
CA VAL A 17 -3.06 7.26 14.97
C VAL A 17 -4.41 6.58 14.70
N LEU A 18 -4.50 5.74 13.67
CA LEU A 18 -5.72 4.98 13.41
C LEU A 18 -5.99 3.94 14.52
N ALA A 19 -4.96 3.27 15.03
CA ALA A 19 -5.11 2.32 16.13
C ALA A 19 -5.64 3.00 17.41
N LEU A 20 -5.12 4.19 17.74
CA LEU A 20 -5.60 4.98 18.87
C LEU A 20 -7.07 5.38 18.70
N HIS A 21 -7.45 5.87 17.52
CA HIS A 21 -8.85 6.21 17.23
C HIS A 21 -9.79 5.00 17.30
N CYS A 22 -9.33 3.83 16.84
CA CYS A 22 -10.05 2.58 16.99
C CYS A 22 -10.25 2.20 18.47
N ALA A 23 -9.23 2.36 19.31
CA ALA A 23 -9.34 2.14 20.75
C ALA A 23 -10.35 3.09 21.41
N ASP A 24 -10.30 4.39 21.07
CA ASP A 24 -11.21 5.41 21.61
C ASP A 24 -12.68 5.15 21.24
N THR A 25 -12.92 4.51 20.10
CA THR A 25 -14.26 4.23 19.57
C THR A 25 -14.74 2.80 19.87
N GLY A 26 -13.94 1.98 20.56
CA GLY A 26 -14.27 0.60 20.87
C GLY A 26 -14.29 -0.33 19.63
N ARG A 27 -13.54 0.02 18.58
CA ARG A 27 -13.47 -0.70 17.31
C ARG A 27 -12.16 -1.49 17.21
N ASP A 28 -12.23 -2.71 16.69
CA ASP A 28 -11.02 -3.49 16.36
C ASP A 28 -10.30 -2.90 15.12
N PRO A 29 -9.05 -2.42 15.24
CA PRO A 29 -8.28 -1.90 14.12
C PRO A 29 -7.94 -2.95 13.05
N GLY A 30 -7.94 -4.26 13.38
CA GLY A 30 -7.70 -5.35 12.45
C GLY A 30 -8.80 -5.53 11.40
N THR A 31 -10.02 -5.03 11.70
CA THR A 31 -11.14 -5.00 10.74
C THR A 31 -10.99 -3.92 9.66
N VAL A 32 -10.04 -3.00 9.84
CA VAL A 32 -9.80 -1.90 8.88
C VAL A 32 -8.76 -2.34 7.86
N GLU A 33 -9.23 -2.67 6.65
CA GLU A 33 -8.34 -2.88 5.50
C GLU A 33 -7.44 -1.66 5.28
N ARG A 34 -6.15 -1.92 5.07
CA ARG A 34 -5.09 -0.91 4.97
C ARG A 34 -4.71 -0.70 3.52
N SER A 35 -4.82 0.53 3.05
CA SER A 35 -4.45 0.90 1.69
C SER A 35 -3.41 2.02 1.64
N SER A 36 -2.45 1.90 0.72
CA SER A 36 -1.51 2.98 0.43
C SER A 36 -1.24 3.10 -1.07
N GLY A 37 -0.99 4.33 -1.52
CA GLY A 37 -0.34 4.57 -2.80
C GLY A 37 1.10 4.07 -2.78
N VAL A 38 1.51 3.32 -3.80
CA VAL A 38 2.91 2.99 -4.05
C VAL A 38 3.57 4.08 -4.89
N GLN A 39 4.85 4.30 -4.66
CA GLN A 39 5.66 5.29 -5.37
C GLN A 39 6.95 4.66 -5.88
N GLY A 40 7.44 5.13 -7.03
CA GLY A 40 8.70 4.68 -7.61
C GLY A 40 9.01 5.47 -8.88
N LYS A 41 10.30 5.65 -9.19
CA LYS A 41 10.75 6.29 -10.44
C LYS A 41 10.79 5.30 -11.61
N ASP A 42 10.96 4.03 -11.27
CA ASP A 42 10.96 2.90 -12.19
C ASP A 42 10.29 1.68 -11.54
N ALA A 43 10.24 0.56 -12.27
CA ALA A 43 9.63 -0.68 -11.79
C ALA A 43 10.32 -1.25 -10.55
N SER A 44 11.64 -1.13 -10.43
CA SER A 44 12.39 -1.67 -9.28
C SER A 44 12.06 -0.89 -8.01
N ASP A 45 12.10 0.45 -8.09
CA ASP A 45 11.73 1.34 -6.99
C ASP A 45 10.28 1.11 -6.55
N LEU A 46 9.37 0.98 -7.52
CA LEU A 46 7.95 0.74 -7.28
C LEU A 46 7.72 -0.57 -6.50
N LEU A 47 8.38 -1.65 -6.93
CA LEU A 47 8.25 -2.97 -6.29
C LEU A 47 8.90 -2.99 -4.90
N ALA A 48 10.03 -2.30 -4.71
CA ALA A 48 10.66 -2.16 -3.40
C ALA A 48 9.75 -1.39 -2.42
N ASN A 49 9.06 -0.35 -2.89
CA ASN A 49 8.10 0.39 -2.10
C ASN A 49 6.86 -0.45 -1.75
N ALA A 50 6.33 -1.20 -2.72
CA ALA A 50 5.24 -2.15 -2.53
C ALA A 50 5.58 -3.23 -1.49
N GLU A 51 6.78 -3.81 -1.58
CA GLU A 51 7.32 -4.76 -0.60
C GLU A 51 7.35 -4.17 0.81
N ALA A 52 7.91 -2.98 0.95
CA ALA A 52 8.06 -2.33 2.24
C ALA A 52 6.71 -2.02 2.88
N LEU A 53 5.75 -1.50 2.13
CA LEU A 53 4.38 -1.25 2.62
C LEU A 53 3.63 -2.55 2.95
N ALA A 54 3.78 -3.60 2.15
CA ALA A 54 3.16 -4.90 2.41
C ALA A 54 3.67 -5.53 3.72
N ARG A 55 4.98 -5.42 4.01
CA ARG A 55 5.56 -5.86 5.29
C ARG A 55 5.02 -5.11 6.50
N LEU A 56 4.54 -3.89 6.30
CA LEU A 56 3.88 -3.08 7.34
C LEU A 56 2.38 -3.38 7.46
N GLY A 57 1.87 -4.39 6.75
CA GLY A 57 0.47 -4.81 6.82
C GLY A 57 -0.48 -4.01 5.90
N VAL A 58 0.05 -3.26 4.93
CA VAL A 58 -0.79 -2.70 3.85
C VAL A 58 -1.20 -3.83 2.91
N SER A 59 -2.51 -4.05 2.77
CA SER A 59 -3.07 -5.14 1.97
C SER A 59 -3.58 -4.69 0.60
N LEU A 60 -3.94 -3.41 0.45
CA LEU A 60 -4.39 -2.84 -0.82
C LEU A 60 -3.42 -1.76 -1.32
N LEU A 61 -2.69 -2.05 -2.39
CA LEU A 61 -1.78 -1.11 -3.02
C LEU A 61 -2.45 -0.42 -4.21
N THR A 62 -2.25 0.89 -4.33
CA THR A 62 -2.75 1.68 -5.47
C THR A 62 -1.57 2.29 -6.21
N VAL A 63 -1.67 2.37 -7.54
CA VAL A 63 -0.64 2.97 -8.39
C VAL A 63 -1.30 4.00 -9.30
N GLY A 64 -0.64 5.15 -9.48
CA GLY A 64 -1.13 6.19 -10.37
C GLY A 64 -1.00 5.77 -11.84
N CYS A 65 -2.03 6.07 -12.64
CA CYS A 65 -1.99 5.96 -14.10
C CYS A 65 -2.53 7.27 -14.67
N GLY A 66 -1.64 8.06 -15.29
CA GLY A 66 -1.97 9.37 -15.86
C GLY A 66 -2.22 9.26 -17.37
N GLY A 67 -3.19 10.03 -17.88
CA GLY A 67 -3.45 10.15 -19.32
C GLY A 67 -2.67 11.30 -19.99
N PRO A 68 -2.89 11.54 -21.29
CA PRO A 68 -3.89 10.88 -22.14
C PRO A 68 -3.49 9.47 -22.60
N ASP A 69 -2.19 9.18 -22.64
CA ASP A 69 -1.65 7.87 -23.03
C ASP A 69 -1.43 7.02 -21.77
N TYR A 70 -2.53 6.45 -21.26
CA TYR A 70 -2.53 5.65 -20.04
C TYR A 70 -1.54 4.49 -20.12
N ASP A 71 -0.44 4.58 -19.37
CA ASP A 71 0.51 3.48 -19.17
C ASP A 71 0.10 2.62 -17.98
N LEU A 72 -0.26 1.36 -18.25
CA LEU A 72 -0.63 0.36 -17.24
C LEU A 72 0.53 -0.56 -16.84
N GLY A 73 1.73 -0.35 -17.39
CA GLY A 73 2.93 -1.13 -17.06
C GLY A 73 3.22 -1.21 -15.55
N PRO A 74 3.13 -0.11 -14.78
CA PRO A 74 3.28 -0.15 -13.33
C PRO A 74 2.26 -1.05 -12.62
N ALA A 75 1.01 -1.05 -13.07
CA ALA A 75 -0.04 -1.90 -12.51
C ALA A 75 0.23 -3.39 -12.83
N GLU A 76 0.64 -3.69 -14.06
CA GLU A 76 1.01 -5.04 -14.47
C GLU A 76 2.20 -5.58 -13.65
N ALA A 77 3.22 -4.75 -13.42
CA ALA A 77 4.37 -5.11 -12.60
C ALA A 77 3.97 -5.49 -11.15
N LEU A 78 3.08 -4.71 -10.54
CA LEU A 78 2.55 -4.98 -9.20
C LEU A 78 1.73 -6.27 -9.13
N VAL A 79 0.91 -6.56 -10.16
CA VAL A 79 0.15 -7.81 -10.23
C VAL A 79 1.10 -9.01 -10.28
N ARG A 80 2.09 -9.00 -11.18
CA ARG A 80 3.08 -10.08 -11.29
C ARG A 80 3.86 -10.29 -10.00
N TRP A 81 4.28 -9.20 -9.34
CA TRP A 81 4.93 -9.24 -8.04
C TRP A 81 4.04 -9.88 -6.98
N ARG A 82 2.78 -9.46 -6.86
CA ARG A 82 1.82 -10.00 -5.89
C ARG A 82 1.61 -11.49 -6.09
N ASP A 83 1.43 -11.93 -7.33
CA ASP A 83 1.17 -13.32 -7.66
C ASP A 83 2.40 -14.19 -7.33
N GLY A 84 3.62 -13.66 -7.54
CA GLY A 84 4.87 -14.31 -7.11
C GLY A 84 5.02 -14.47 -5.58
N ARG A 85 4.35 -13.64 -4.77
CA ARG A 85 4.36 -13.78 -3.29
C ARG A 85 3.39 -14.86 -2.79
N ALA A 86 2.26 -15.01 -3.47
CA ALA A 86 1.18 -15.90 -3.03
C ALA A 86 1.42 -17.38 -3.38
N GLY A 87 2.34 -17.65 -4.32
CA GLY A 87 2.73 -18.99 -4.76
C GLY A 87 3.90 -19.63 -4.00
N GLY A 88 4.21 -19.17 -2.78
CA GLY A 88 5.32 -19.67 -1.94
C GLY A 88 4.87 -20.26 -0.62
#